data_AF-A0A6P2CK77-F1
#
_entry.id   AF-A0A6P2CK77-F1
#
_cell.length_a   1.000
_cell.length_b   1.000
_cell.length_c   1.000
_cell.angle_alpha   90.00
_cell.angle_beta   90.00
_cell.angle_gamma   90.00
#
_symmetry.space_group_name_H-M   'P 1'
#
loop_
_entity.id
_entity.type
_entity.pdbx_description
1 polymer ?
#
loop_
_entity_poly.entity_id
_entity_poly.type
_entity_poly.pdbx_seq_one_letter_code
_entity_poly.pdbx_strand_id
1 'polypeptide(L)'
;MSILETVLIFVGIPLLITLVIAVLSMSLGKKTVGAVPKPYRLDTPWTHGPVLWSAVDETVTRHHGGHHAVESGAELIGGSSSGKW
;
A
#
# COMPACT_ATOMS: atom_id res chain seq x y z
N MET A 1 -30.22 42.45 3.46
CA MET A 1 -29.25 41.40 3.14
C MET A 1 -28.79 41.59 1.71
N SER A 2 -27.47 41.74 1.48
CA SER A 2 -26.92 41.91 0.13
C SER A 2 -26.53 40.56 -0.50
N ILE A 3 -26.36 40.53 -1.83
CA ILE A 3 -25.85 39.35 -2.54
C ILE A 3 -24.44 38.99 -2.05
N LEU A 4 -23.58 39.99 -1.84
CA LEU A 4 -22.23 39.78 -1.32
C LEU A 4 -22.26 39.14 0.07
N GLU A 5 -23.11 39.65 0.96
CA GLU A 5 -23.33 39.10 2.31
C GLU A 5 -23.85 37.66 2.28
N THR A 6 -24.78 37.36 1.36
CA THR A 6 -25.33 36.01 1.16
C THR A 6 -24.24 35.02 0.74
N VAL A 7 -23.42 35.39 -0.25
CA VAL A 7 -22.31 34.54 -0.73
C VAL A 7 -21.26 34.36 0.36
N LEU A 8 -20.92 35.42 1.09
CA LEU A 8 -19.94 35.34 2.17
C LEU A 8 -20.40 34.36 3.27
N ILE A 9 -21.66 34.44 3.68
CA ILE A 9 -22.20 33.62 4.76
C ILE A 9 -22.33 32.16 4.33
N PHE A 10 -22.90 31.89 3.15
CA PHE A 10 -23.24 30.52 2.74
C PHE A 10 -22.12 29.79 1.98
N VAL A 11 -21.13 30.50 1.45
CA VAL A 11 -20.01 29.88 0.72
C VAL A 11 -18.69 30.21 1.40
N GLY A 12 -18.45 31.49 1.71
CA GLY A 12 -17.18 31.93 2.29
C GLY A 12 -16.90 31.31 3.65
N ILE A 13 -17.85 31.39 4.58
CA ILE A 13 -17.69 30.86 5.95
C ILE A 13 -17.49 29.33 5.94
N PRO A 14 -18.34 28.52 5.26
CA PRO A 14 -18.11 27.07 5.21
C PRO A 14 -16.75 26.72 4.61
N LEU A 15 -16.35 27.37 3.50
CA LEU A 15 -15.07 27.11 2.85
C LEU A 15 -13.89 27.46 3.77
N LEU A 16 -13.97 28.58 4.48
CA LEU A 16 -12.97 28.99 5.47
C LEU A 16 -12.85 27.95 6.59
N ILE A 17 -13.97 27.51 7.15
CA ILE A 17 -13.99 26.46 8.20
C ILE A 17 -13.35 25.17 7.68
N THR A 18 -13.72 24.72 6.49
CA THR A 18 -13.14 23.53 5.87
C THR A 18 -11.63 23.68 5.70
N LEU A 19 -11.16 24.83 5.23
CA LEU A 19 -9.74 25.09 5.02
C LEU A 19 -8.97 25.10 6.34
N VAL A 20 -9.51 25.73 7.39
CA VAL A 20 -8.90 25.72 8.73
C VAL A 20 -8.79 24.29 9.26
N ILE A 21 -9.86 23.49 9.17
CA ILE A 21 -9.83 22.09 9.62
C ILE A 21 -8.82 21.28 8.82
N ALA A 22 -8.77 21.44 7.49
CA ALA A 22 -7.84 20.73 6.63
C ALA A 22 -6.38 21.07 6.97
N VAL A 23 -6.07 22.36 7.13
CA VAL A 23 -4.72 22.81 7.52
C VAL A 23 -4.33 22.22 8.86
N LEU A 24 -5.18 22.33 9.89
CA LEU A 24 -4.90 21.78 11.21
C LEU A 24 -4.71 20.26 11.17
N SER A 25 -5.54 19.56 10.39
CA SER A 25 -5.47 18.10 10.25
C SER A 25 -4.21 17.64 9.52
N MET A 26 -3.76 18.39 8.50
CA MET A 26 -2.55 18.04 7.73
C MET A 26 -1.25 18.46 8.42
N SER A 27 -1.27 19.54 9.21
CA SER A 27 -0.08 20.09 9.87
C SER A 27 0.15 19.54 11.27
N LEU A 28 -0.91 19.29 12.06
CA LEU A 28 -0.80 18.71 13.41
C LEU A 28 -1.17 17.22 13.45
N GLY A 29 -1.92 16.71 12.47
CA GLY A 29 -2.39 15.32 12.47
C GLY A 29 -1.34 14.32 12.04
N LYS A 30 -1.46 13.09 12.55
CA LYS A 30 -0.70 11.93 12.04
C LYS A 30 -1.23 11.59 10.65
N LYS A 31 -0.34 11.46 9.66
CA LYS A 31 -0.71 11.13 8.26
C LYS A 31 -1.53 9.86 8.12
N THR A 32 -1.40 8.93 9.06
CA THR A 32 -2.15 7.67 9.10
C THR A 32 -2.54 7.33 10.53
N VAL A 33 -3.60 6.54 10.68
CA VAL A 33 -3.95 5.92 11.96
C VAL A 33 -2.89 4.85 12.27
N GLY A 34 -2.13 5.02 13.35
CA GLY A 34 -1.10 4.08 13.79
C GLY A 34 0.34 4.54 13.56
N ALA A 35 1.30 3.72 13.97
CA ALA A 35 2.73 3.98 13.75
C ALA A 35 3.10 3.61 12.31
N VAL A 36 3.63 4.59 11.56
CA VAL A 36 4.24 4.32 10.25
C VAL A 36 5.68 3.89 10.48
N PRO A 37 6.06 2.64 10.16
CA PRO A 37 7.46 2.24 10.24
C PRO A 37 8.30 3.06 9.26
N LYS A 38 9.55 3.36 9.64
CA LYS A 38 10.48 4.03 8.73
C LYS A 38 10.74 3.13 7.51
N PRO A 39 10.88 3.71 6.30
CA PRO A 39 11.27 2.93 5.13
C PRO A 39 12.60 2.21 5.37
N TYR A 40 12.70 0.97 4.91
CA TYR A 40 13.95 0.23 4.92
C TYR A 40 14.95 0.89 3.96
N ARG A 41 16.21 1.00 4.38
CA ARG A 41 17.29 1.54 3.55
C ARG A 41 18.27 0.44 3.19
N LEU A 42 18.66 0.36 1.92
CA LEU A 42 19.54 -0.68 1.39
C LEU A 42 20.97 -0.63 1.95
N ASP A 43 21.40 0.52 2.47
CA ASP A 43 22.70 0.68 3.15
C ASP A 43 22.69 0.12 4.59
N THR A 44 21.55 -0.35 5.10
CA THR A 44 21.40 -0.86 6.46
C THR A 44 21.09 -2.37 6.48
N PRO A 45 21.58 -3.13 7.47
CA PRO A 45 21.21 -4.55 7.61
C PRO A 45 19.71 -4.74 7.84
N TRP A 46 19.16 -5.84 7.35
CA TRP A 46 17.77 -6.22 7.63
C TRP A 46 17.64 -6.72 9.07
N THR A 47 16.90 -5.98 9.91
CA THR A 47 16.69 -6.30 11.33
C THR A 47 15.28 -6.84 11.64
N HIS A 48 14.41 -6.88 10.64
CA HIS A 48 13.04 -7.38 10.80
C HIS A 48 13.01 -8.92 10.66
N GLY A 49 11.93 -9.55 11.14
CA GLY A 49 11.72 -10.98 10.90
C GLY A 49 11.60 -11.33 9.40
N PRO A 50 11.75 -12.61 9.01
CA PRO A 50 11.56 -13.05 7.63
C PRO A 50 10.14 -12.73 7.15
N VAL A 51 10.00 -12.27 5.91
CA VAL A 51 8.72 -11.87 5.32
C VAL A 51 8.47 -12.66 4.04
N LEU A 52 7.29 -13.25 3.94
CA LEU A 52 6.77 -13.88 2.73
C LEU A 52 5.44 -13.20 2.38
N TRP A 53 5.37 -12.63 1.18
CA TRP A 53 4.13 -12.09 0.63
C TRP A 53 3.63 -13.02 -0.47
N SER A 54 2.66 -13.86 -0.14
CA SER A 54 1.99 -14.72 -1.10
C SER A 54 1.01 -13.91 -1.96
N ALA A 55 0.97 -14.20 -3.25
CA ALA A 55 -0.13 -13.73 -4.09
C ALA A 55 -1.46 -14.29 -3.54
N VAL A 56 -2.49 -13.44 -3.51
CA VAL A 56 -3.85 -13.82 -3.08
C VAL A 56 -4.74 -14.21 -4.26
N ASP A 57 -4.42 -13.71 -5.44
CA ASP A 57 -5.13 -14.03 -6.68
C ASP A 57 -4.43 -15.19 -7.37
N GLU A 58 -5.18 -16.27 -7.63
CA GLU A 58 -4.69 -17.39 -8.40
C GLU A 58 -4.85 -17.07 -9.90
N THR A 59 -3.73 -16.79 -10.58
CA THR A 59 -3.71 -16.90 -12.03
C THR A 59 -3.55 -18.38 -12.37
N VAL A 60 -4.67 -19.11 -12.47
CA VAL A 60 -4.71 -20.45 -13.07
C VAL A 60 -4.51 -20.29 -14.58
N THR A 61 -3.38 -19.75 -15.00
CA THR A 61 -3.05 -19.64 -16.41
C THR A 61 -2.77 -21.06 -16.89
N ARG A 62 -3.71 -21.63 -17.64
CA ARG A 62 -3.58 -22.92 -18.35
C ARG A 62 -2.47 -22.84 -19.41
N HIS A 63 -1.22 -22.66 -19.03
CA HIS A 63 -0.10 -22.79 -19.94
C HIS A 63 1.11 -23.27 -19.14
N HIS A 64 1.15 -24.59 -18.90
CA HIS A 64 2.21 -25.52 -19.32
C HIS A 64 1.90 -26.91 -18.74
N GLY A 65 1.68 -27.87 -19.63
CA GLY A 65 1.81 -29.33 -19.47
C GLY A 65 1.39 -30.01 -18.15
N GLY A 66 0.30 -30.77 -18.21
CA GLY A 66 0.15 -32.07 -17.55
C GLY A 66 0.32 -32.11 -16.02
N HIS A 67 -0.79 -32.36 -15.33
CA HIS A 67 -0.75 -32.91 -13.97
C HIS A 67 0.06 -34.21 -14.00
N HIS A 68 1.35 -34.14 -13.68
CA HIS A 68 2.09 -35.31 -13.24
C HIS A 68 1.46 -35.71 -11.91
N ALA A 69 0.76 -36.85 -11.91
CA ALA A 69 0.41 -37.53 -10.68
C ALA A 69 1.68 -37.63 -9.83
N VAL A 70 1.53 -37.43 -8.51
CA VAL A 70 2.62 -37.56 -7.54
C VAL A 70 3.01 -39.04 -7.47
N GLU A 71 3.70 -39.53 -8.49
CA GLU A 71 4.34 -40.83 -8.48
C GLU A 71 5.75 -40.65 -7.93
N SER A 72 6.16 -41.61 -7.09
CA SER A 72 7.47 -41.64 -6.44
C SER A 72 8.58 -41.64 -7.50
N GLY A 73 9.13 -40.46 -7.81
CA GLY A 73 10.14 -40.28 -8.86
C GLY A 73 10.05 -38.96 -9.63
N ALA A 74 8.97 -38.18 -9.47
CA ALA A 74 8.90 -36.84 -10.05
C ALA A 74 9.91 -35.88 -9.37
N GLU A 75 10.65 -35.12 -10.18
CA GLU A 75 11.49 -34.02 -9.69
C GLU A 75 10.56 -32.89 -9.22
N LEU A 76 10.26 -32.88 -7.92
CA LEU A 76 9.33 -31.93 -7.29
C LEU A 76 9.89 -30.51 -7.16
N ILE A 77 11.16 -30.32 -7.53
CA ILE A 77 11.86 -29.05 -7.46
C ILE A 77 11.77 -28.43 -8.85
N GLY A 78 11.06 -27.31 -8.98
CA GLY A 78 10.97 -26.55 -10.23
C GLY A 78 12.30 -25.86 -10.60
N GLY A 79 12.24 -24.89 -11.52
CA GLY A 79 13.42 -24.11 -11.91
C GLY A 79 13.97 -23.20 -10.80
N SER A 80 15.24 -22.80 -10.91
CA SER A 80 15.88 -21.83 -10.01
C SER A 80 16.55 -20.70 -10.79
N SER A 81 16.66 -19.52 -10.16
CA SER A 81 17.42 -18.39 -10.68
C SER A 81 18.18 -17.72 -9.54
N SER A 82 19.37 -17.16 -9.83
CA SER A 82 20.18 -16.45 -8.84
C SER A 82 20.92 -15.26 -9.47
N GLY A 83 21.21 -14.25 -8.67
CA GLY A 83 21.91 -13.04 -9.10
C GLY A 83 22.48 -12.27 -7.90
N LYS A 84 23.40 -11.35 -8.16
CA LYS A 84 23.95 -10.40 -7.18
C LYS A 84 23.64 -8.99 -7.66
N TRP A 85 23.25 -8.14 -6.73
CA TRP A 85 23.03 -6.71 -6.98
C TRP A 85 24.36 -5.97 -7.01
#